data_AF-A0A950N7X2-F1
#
_entry.id   AF-A0A950N7X2-F1
#
_cell.length_a   1.000
_cell.length_b   1.000
_cell.length_c   1.000
_cell.angle_alpha   90.00
_cell.angle_beta   90.00
_cell.angle_gamma   90.00
#
_symmetry.space_group_name_H-M   'P 1'
#
loop_
_entity.id
_entity.type
_entity.pdbx_description
1 polymer ?
#
loop_
_entity_poly.entity_id
_entity_poly.type
_entity_poly.pdbx_seq_one_letter_code
_entity_poly.pdbx_strand_id
1 'polypeptide(L)'
;CVGWQSVGHGFFMEDGTEVYNVLDRNLAVQACAAKPLPKQVLPFDQNDGSGFWWANSLNTFTRNVAAECDEYGYFFQATKTPDFDPQLPVAQPDGVRKPVDIRTLPFVRFEGNEAHCQRRHAFNLGGGATIGAPNVGGVGPDPRHPFVIRAMTVWDAHWAFHPVSPSVLVESMDVFNAEYGVWRPVYKDHGYRQLTLDQVTVSKEFSPSGRKSEATELPMPVDDLPPATVITCIARGLVRGTTSDNGVVKRVVVNGREAKATAPNFAEWEIAVPAADRVDAWAEDEAGNREPAPHSVRIR
;
A
#
# COMPACT_ATOMS: atom_id res chain seq x y z
N CYS A 1 1.43 -9.20 -12.43
CA CYS A 1 2.82 -9.25 -12.96
C CYS A 1 3.69 -10.13 -12.09
N VAL A 2 4.90 -10.50 -12.55
CA VAL A 2 5.87 -11.27 -11.77
C VAL A 2 7.20 -10.53 -11.72
N GLY A 3 7.68 -10.20 -10.52
CA GLY A 3 9.07 -9.79 -10.27
C GLY A 3 9.85 -11.02 -9.84
N TRP A 4 10.76 -11.52 -10.67
CA TRP A 4 11.49 -12.77 -10.44
C TRP A 4 12.99 -12.57 -10.65
N GLN A 5 13.79 -13.01 -9.68
CA GLN A 5 15.26 -12.88 -9.70
C GLN A 5 15.71 -11.44 -9.98
N SER A 6 14.96 -10.49 -9.44
CA SER A 6 15.31 -9.07 -9.53
C SER A 6 16.60 -8.81 -8.76
N VAL A 7 17.49 -8.02 -9.34
CA VAL A 7 18.66 -7.46 -8.65
C VAL A 7 18.17 -6.23 -7.90
N GLY A 8 18.06 -6.33 -6.58
CA GLY A 8 17.36 -5.36 -5.76
C GLY A 8 15.92 -5.78 -5.49
N HIS A 9 14.97 -4.89 -5.77
CA HIS A 9 13.56 -5.11 -5.43
C HIS A 9 12.75 -5.75 -6.57
N GLY A 10 11.70 -6.50 -6.23
CA GLY A 10 10.76 -7.10 -7.18
C GLY A 10 9.86 -6.05 -7.85
N PHE A 11 9.23 -5.23 -7.01
CA PHE A 11 8.47 -4.05 -7.38
C PHE A 11 8.99 -2.86 -6.56
N PHE A 12 9.31 -1.77 -7.25
CA PHE A 12 9.93 -0.58 -6.66
C PHE A 12 9.16 0.67 -7.11
N MET A 13 8.70 1.45 -6.14
CA MET A 13 8.20 2.80 -6.36
C MET A 13 9.26 3.76 -5.81
N GLU A 14 9.93 4.46 -6.72
CA GLU A 14 11.20 5.12 -6.48
C GLU A 14 11.01 6.36 -5.62
N ASP A 15 10.63 7.49 -6.21
CA ASP A 15 10.87 8.76 -5.54
C ASP A 15 9.80 9.12 -4.50
N GLY A 16 8.67 8.43 -4.51
CA GLY A 16 7.56 8.67 -3.59
C GLY A 16 6.49 9.62 -4.14
N THR A 17 6.62 10.09 -5.38
CA THR A 17 5.59 10.89 -6.06
C THR A 17 4.63 10.04 -6.89
N GLU A 18 4.90 8.75 -7.04
CA GLU A 18 4.07 7.80 -7.76
C GLU A 18 2.87 7.41 -6.88
N VAL A 19 1.73 8.05 -7.15
CA VAL A 19 0.47 7.85 -6.43
C VAL A 19 -0.59 7.21 -7.32
N TYR A 20 -1.57 6.58 -6.69
CA TYR A 20 -2.70 5.87 -7.29
C TYR A 20 -2.30 4.69 -8.19
N ASN A 21 -1.10 4.11 -7.96
CA ASN A 21 -0.73 2.85 -8.59
C ASN A 21 -1.58 1.71 -8.03
N VAL A 22 -1.95 0.76 -8.90
CA VAL A 22 -2.68 -0.45 -8.51
C VAL A 22 -1.78 -1.67 -8.75
N LEU A 23 -1.28 -2.23 -7.65
CA LEU A 23 -0.59 -3.50 -7.62
C LEU A 23 -1.57 -4.57 -7.16
N ASP A 24 -2.17 -5.26 -8.13
CA ASP A 24 -3.10 -6.36 -7.87
C ASP A 24 -2.58 -7.69 -8.43
N ARG A 25 -2.67 -8.76 -7.64
CA ARG A 25 -2.32 -10.13 -8.06
C ARG A 25 -0.90 -10.24 -8.64
N ASN A 26 0.05 -9.55 -8.01
CA ASN A 26 1.46 -9.67 -8.37
C ASN A 26 2.17 -10.72 -7.52
N LEU A 27 3.16 -11.36 -8.12
CA LEU A 27 4.09 -12.24 -7.41
C LEU A 27 5.48 -11.58 -7.43
N ALA A 28 6.03 -11.30 -6.27
CA ALA A 28 7.44 -10.96 -6.11
C ALA A 28 8.17 -12.16 -5.48
N VAL A 29 9.13 -12.70 -6.20
CA VAL A 29 9.85 -13.91 -5.78
C VAL A 29 11.34 -13.79 -6.07
N GLN A 30 12.18 -14.10 -5.09
CA GLN A 30 13.63 -14.01 -5.23
C GLN A 30 14.10 -12.59 -5.62
N ALA A 31 13.61 -11.58 -4.91
CA ALA A 31 14.24 -10.26 -4.94
C ALA A 31 15.58 -10.36 -4.19
N CYS A 32 16.70 -10.25 -4.92
CA CYS A 32 18.04 -10.54 -4.43
C CYS A 32 18.74 -9.25 -4.01
N ALA A 33 19.36 -9.25 -2.83
CA ALA A 33 20.13 -8.12 -2.34
C ALA A 33 21.26 -7.78 -3.32
N ALA A 34 21.48 -6.48 -3.53
CA ALA A 34 22.51 -6.00 -4.43
C ALA A 34 23.15 -4.72 -3.89
N LYS A 35 24.21 -4.28 -4.56
CA LYS A 35 24.84 -3.00 -4.18
C LYS A 35 23.92 -1.85 -4.60
N PRO A 36 23.78 -0.81 -3.77
CA PRO A 36 23.15 0.44 -4.18
C PRO A 36 23.84 1.04 -5.42
N LEU A 37 23.07 1.73 -6.25
CA LEU A 37 23.62 2.46 -7.37
C LEU A 37 24.29 3.77 -6.89
N PRO A 38 25.40 4.20 -7.52
CA PRO A 38 25.94 5.53 -7.26
C PRO A 38 24.90 6.60 -7.61
N LYS A 39 24.62 7.51 -6.67
CA LYS A 39 23.67 8.64 -6.85
C LYS A 39 22.22 8.22 -7.13
N GLN A 40 21.75 7.18 -6.45
CA GLN A 40 20.33 6.83 -6.40
C GLN A 40 19.47 8.00 -5.89
N VAL A 41 18.24 8.10 -6.39
CA VAL A 41 17.27 9.13 -5.99
C VAL A 41 16.94 9.04 -4.49
N LEU A 42 16.95 7.82 -3.96
CA LEU A 42 16.72 7.53 -2.55
C LEU A 42 18.03 7.13 -1.87
N PRO A 43 18.78 8.06 -1.26
CA PRO A 43 20.11 7.77 -0.72
C PRO A 43 20.09 6.76 0.43
N PHE A 44 18.95 6.56 1.09
CA PHE A 44 18.78 5.62 2.19
C PHE A 44 18.41 4.20 1.76
N ASP A 45 18.00 3.98 0.50
CA ASP A 45 17.73 2.63 0.02
C ASP A 45 19.04 1.84 -0.10
N GLN A 46 19.11 0.71 0.58
CA GLN A 46 20.29 -0.15 0.60
C GLN A 46 20.24 -1.24 -0.48
N ASN A 47 19.15 -1.30 -1.27
CA ASN A 47 18.96 -2.29 -2.32
C ASN A 47 18.96 -3.73 -1.76
N ASP A 48 18.37 -3.88 -0.57
CA ASP A 48 18.42 -5.04 0.32
C ASP A 48 17.71 -6.30 -0.20
N GLY A 49 16.95 -6.21 -1.30
CA GLY A 49 16.18 -7.35 -1.80
C GLY A 49 14.80 -7.45 -1.16
N SER A 50 13.88 -6.60 -1.61
CA SER A 50 12.47 -6.61 -1.16
C SER A 50 11.54 -7.07 -2.28
N GLY A 51 10.54 -7.88 -1.96
CA GLY A 51 9.49 -8.21 -2.92
C GLY A 51 8.76 -6.96 -3.40
N PHE A 52 8.26 -6.16 -2.46
CA PHE A 52 7.64 -4.87 -2.69
C PHE A 52 8.33 -3.80 -1.84
N TRP A 53 8.82 -2.74 -2.48
CA TRP A 53 9.47 -1.61 -1.84
C TRP A 53 8.83 -0.30 -2.27
N TRP A 54 8.54 0.60 -1.33
CA TRP A 54 7.95 1.90 -1.64
C TRP A 54 8.25 2.99 -0.61
N ALA A 55 8.25 4.24 -1.09
CA ALA A 55 8.46 5.45 -0.28
C ALA A 55 7.17 6.27 -0.01
N ASN A 56 6.05 5.97 -0.67
CA ASN A 56 4.76 6.61 -0.40
C ASN A 56 3.61 5.61 -0.44
N SER A 57 2.62 5.81 0.43
CA SER A 57 1.58 4.82 0.61
C SER A 57 0.30 5.11 -0.16
N LEU A 58 0.15 6.22 -0.90
CA LEU A 58 -1.08 6.55 -1.63
C LEU A 58 -1.27 5.68 -2.89
N ASN A 59 -1.25 4.36 -2.71
CA ASN A 59 -1.25 3.30 -3.70
C ASN A 59 -2.10 2.13 -3.19
N THR A 60 -2.51 1.26 -4.10
CA THR A 60 -3.32 0.06 -3.84
C THR A 60 -2.44 -1.18 -3.97
N PHE A 61 -2.38 -1.97 -2.90
CA PHE A 61 -1.75 -3.29 -2.87
C PHE A 61 -2.81 -4.32 -2.50
N THR A 62 -3.24 -5.11 -3.48
CA THR A 62 -4.25 -6.15 -3.23
C THR A 62 -3.83 -7.51 -3.76
N ARG A 63 -4.05 -8.55 -2.96
CA ARG A 63 -3.90 -9.95 -3.42
C ARG A 63 -2.50 -10.26 -3.98
N ASN A 64 -1.48 -9.55 -3.52
CA ASN A 64 -0.10 -9.78 -3.94
C ASN A 64 0.55 -10.85 -3.05
N VAL A 65 1.56 -11.51 -3.59
CA VAL A 65 2.37 -12.50 -2.87
C VAL A 65 3.83 -12.08 -2.94
N ALA A 66 4.50 -12.06 -1.79
CA ALA A 66 5.95 -11.97 -1.70
C ALA A 66 6.53 -13.28 -1.14
N ALA A 67 7.51 -13.86 -1.83
CA ALA A 67 8.10 -15.14 -1.46
C ALA A 67 9.63 -15.14 -1.65
N GLU A 68 10.38 -15.80 -0.76
CA GLU A 68 11.81 -16.06 -0.94
C GLU A 68 12.68 -14.83 -1.28
N CYS A 69 12.36 -13.64 -0.77
CA CYS A 69 13.21 -12.46 -0.97
C CYS A 69 14.33 -12.42 0.06
N ASP A 70 15.44 -11.79 -0.31
CA ASP A 70 16.66 -11.79 0.49
C ASP A 70 16.48 -11.10 1.85
N GLU A 71 15.69 -10.04 1.94
CA GLU A 71 15.44 -9.35 3.22
C GLU A 71 13.94 -9.21 3.51
N TYR A 72 13.16 -8.63 2.61
CA TYR A 72 11.79 -8.22 2.93
C TYR A 72 10.74 -8.72 1.96
N GLY A 73 9.57 -9.11 2.48
CA GLY A 73 8.38 -9.32 1.63
C GLY A 73 7.82 -7.97 1.17
N TYR A 74 7.41 -7.16 2.14
CA TYR A 74 6.89 -5.81 1.97
C TYR A 74 7.70 -4.83 2.83
N PHE A 75 8.26 -3.78 2.22
CA PHE A 75 9.08 -2.81 2.92
C PHE A 75 8.72 -1.37 2.57
N PHE A 76 8.25 -0.64 3.58
CA PHE A 76 8.01 0.80 3.50
C PHE A 76 9.13 1.56 4.22
N GLN A 77 9.75 2.51 3.51
CA GLN A 77 10.72 3.42 4.10
C GLN A 77 10.72 4.79 3.38
N ALA A 78 10.68 5.86 4.16
CA ALA A 78 10.71 7.23 3.66
C ALA A 78 11.46 8.15 4.64
N THR A 79 12.62 7.71 5.11
CA THR A 79 13.39 8.40 6.17
C THR A 79 13.96 9.72 5.64
N LYS A 80 13.70 10.83 6.34
CA LYS A 80 14.37 12.11 6.06
C LYS A 80 15.87 11.97 6.37
N THR A 81 16.72 12.38 5.43
CA THR A 81 18.19 12.40 5.60
C THR A 81 18.73 13.77 5.20
N PRO A 82 20.00 14.10 5.44
CA PRO A 82 20.60 15.33 4.92
C PRO A 82 20.46 15.49 3.40
N ASP A 83 20.40 14.37 2.68
CA ASP A 83 20.35 14.32 1.21
C ASP A 83 18.94 13.97 0.67
N PHE A 84 17.93 13.87 1.53
CA PHE A 84 16.56 13.57 1.13
C PHE A 84 15.52 14.31 1.99
N ASP A 85 14.69 15.12 1.34
CA ASP A 85 13.53 15.77 1.95
C ASP A 85 12.22 15.09 1.47
N PRO A 86 11.40 14.52 2.36
CA PRO A 86 10.12 13.90 1.98
C PRO A 86 9.03 14.87 1.51
N GLN A 87 9.31 16.18 1.45
CA GLN A 87 8.41 17.18 0.89
C GLN A 87 8.48 17.18 -0.65
N LEU A 88 7.65 16.37 -1.29
CA LEU A 88 7.72 16.12 -2.74
C LEU A 88 6.49 16.61 -3.51
N PRO A 89 6.62 16.92 -4.81
CA PRO A 89 5.51 17.40 -5.64
C PRO A 89 4.56 16.27 -6.05
N VAL A 90 3.63 15.92 -5.15
CA VAL A 90 2.63 14.85 -5.32
C VAL A 90 1.42 15.35 -6.10
N ALA A 91 0.95 14.56 -7.06
CA ALA A 91 -0.28 14.85 -7.80
C ALA A 91 -1.50 14.79 -6.87
N GLN A 92 -2.28 15.86 -6.84
CA GLN A 92 -3.53 15.94 -6.11
C GLN A 92 -4.69 15.40 -6.97
N PRO A 93 -5.89 15.16 -6.39
CA PRO A 93 -7.03 14.64 -7.16
C PRO A 93 -7.41 15.47 -8.39
N ASP A 94 -7.22 16.80 -8.34
CA ASP A 94 -7.47 17.72 -9.45
C ASP A 94 -6.36 17.72 -10.54
N GLY A 95 -5.33 16.88 -10.37
CA GLY A 95 -4.16 16.78 -11.24
C GLY A 95 -3.07 17.81 -10.97
N VAL A 96 -3.28 18.80 -10.09
CA VAL A 96 -2.26 19.78 -9.72
C VAL A 96 -1.25 19.11 -8.81
N ARG A 97 0.06 19.36 -9.02
CA ARG A 97 1.09 18.88 -8.10
C ARG A 97 1.30 19.88 -6.96
N LYS A 98 1.38 19.38 -5.72
CA LYS A 98 1.67 20.19 -4.52
C LYS A 98 2.77 19.53 -3.69
N PRO A 99 3.63 20.32 -3.02
CA PRO A 99 4.53 19.79 -2.01
C PRO A 99 3.73 19.13 -0.88
N VAL A 100 3.97 17.84 -0.65
CA VAL A 100 3.34 17.04 0.41
C VAL A 100 4.42 16.23 1.11
N ASP A 101 4.28 16.07 2.43
CA ASP A 101 5.07 15.08 3.16
C ASP A 101 4.62 13.67 2.77
N ILE A 102 5.37 12.98 1.92
CA ILE A 102 4.96 11.65 1.42
C ILE A 102 4.79 10.61 2.53
N ARG A 103 5.38 10.88 3.70
CA ARG A 103 5.33 10.01 4.88
C ARG A 103 3.98 9.99 5.56
N THR A 104 3.17 11.03 5.34
CA THR A 104 1.85 11.17 5.99
C THR A 104 0.72 10.62 5.13
N LEU A 105 1.02 10.19 3.90
CA LEU A 105 0.03 9.64 2.99
C LEU A 105 -0.39 8.24 3.45
N PRO A 106 -1.70 7.94 3.59
CA PRO A 106 -2.19 6.61 3.95
C PRO A 106 -2.14 5.64 2.77
N PHE A 107 -2.41 4.35 3.02
CA PHE A 107 -2.78 3.42 1.94
C PHE A 107 -4.09 3.86 1.28
N VAL A 108 -4.16 3.77 -0.05
CA VAL A 108 -5.47 3.71 -0.69
C VAL A 108 -6.11 2.40 -0.26
N ARG A 109 -5.44 1.27 -0.53
CA ARG A 109 -5.81 -0.05 0.01
C ARG A 109 -4.59 -0.93 0.23
N PHE A 110 -4.59 -1.69 1.31
CA PHE A 110 -3.66 -2.79 1.53
C PHE A 110 -4.45 -4.00 2.04
N GLU A 111 -4.82 -4.91 1.14
CA GLU A 111 -5.81 -5.96 1.44
C GLU A 111 -5.50 -7.30 0.77
N GLY A 112 -5.59 -8.39 1.54
CA GLY A 112 -5.48 -9.74 1.00
C GLY A 112 -4.07 -10.10 0.52
N ASN A 113 -3.04 -9.37 0.97
CA ASN A 113 -1.65 -9.62 0.60
C ASN A 113 -1.06 -10.76 1.44
N GLU A 114 -0.09 -11.46 0.85
CA GLU A 114 0.59 -12.59 1.46
C GLU A 114 2.11 -12.42 1.42
N ALA A 115 2.80 -12.83 2.49
CA ALA A 115 4.26 -12.94 2.51
C ALA A 115 4.74 -14.19 3.24
N HIS A 116 5.70 -14.91 2.65
CA HIS A 116 6.32 -16.07 3.29
C HIS A 116 7.79 -16.29 2.86
N CYS A 117 8.53 -17.09 3.63
CA CYS A 117 9.91 -17.51 3.34
C CYS A 117 10.91 -16.35 3.12
N GLN A 118 10.70 -15.20 3.74
CA GLN A 118 11.63 -14.07 3.69
C GLN A 118 12.79 -14.32 4.65
N ARG A 119 14.04 -13.99 4.29
CA ARG A 119 15.15 -14.19 5.25
C ARG A 119 15.08 -13.24 6.45
N ARG A 120 14.42 -12.09 6.31
CA ARG A 120 14.18 -11.15 7.41
C ARG A 120 12.70 -10.90 7.66
N HIS A 121 12.16 -9.72 7.34
CA HIS A 121 10.78 -9.40 7.73
C HIS A 121 9.79 -9.70 6.61
N ALA A 122 8.66 -10.33 6.94
CA ALA A 122 7.57 -10.49 5.98
C ALA A 122 6.92 -9.13 5.66
N PHE A 123 6.65 -8.32 6.69
CA PHE A 123 6.17 -6.95 6.53
C PHE A 123 6.86 -5.97 7.46
N ASN A 124 7.52 -4.96 6.89
CA ASN A 124 8.25 -3.94 7.61
C ASN A 124 7.71 -2.54 7.28
N LEU A 125 7.17 -1.87 8.30
CA LEU A 125 6.66 -0.50 8.22
C LEU A 125 7.59 0.43 8.99
N GLY A 126 8.54 1.02 8.26
CA GLY A 126 9.43 2.07 8.77
C GLY A 126 10.68 1.57 9.53
N GLY A 127 10.83 0.27 9.75
CA GLY A 127 11.93 -0.31 10.54
C GLY A 127 13.34 -0.17 9.96
N GLY A 128 13.50 0.46 8.78
CA GLY A 128 14.79 0.88 8.23
C GLY A 128 15.33 2.19 8.83
N ALA A 129 14.51 2.94 9.58
CA ALA A 129 14.91 4.18 10.23
C ALA A 129 15.41 3.96 11.67
N THR A 130 16.09 4.95 12.25
CA THR A 130 16.44 4.95 13.68
C THR A 130 15.17 4.84 14.53
N ILE A 131 15.14 3.83 15.41
CA ILE A 131 14.03 3.57 16.33
C ILE A 131 14.23 4.45 17.57
N GLY A 132 13.29 5.35 17.86
CA GLY A 132 13.33 6.25 19.02
C GLY A 132 12.19 7.27 18.99
N ALA A 133 12.00 8.10 20.02
CA ALA A 133 11.00 9.16 19.95
C ALA A 133 11.37 10.20 18.85
N PRO A 134 10.43 10.71 18.04
CA PRO A 134 8.97 10.53 18.11
C PRO A 134 8.43 9.43 17.17
N ASN A 135 9.23 8.38 16.91
CA ASN A 135 9.03 7.10 16.19
C ASN A 135 10.13 6.92 15.11
N VAL A 136 9.79 6.37 13.93
CA VAL A 136 10.68 6.27 12.76
C VAL A 136 10.91 7.63 12.08
N GLY A 137 11.43 8.60 12.82
CA GLY A 137 11.73 9.94 12.31
C GLY A 137 10.51 10.72 11.79
N GLY A 138 9.31 10.43 12.29
CA GLY A 138 8.05 11.03 11.82
C GLY A 138 7.47 10.39 10.55
N VAL A 139 7.89 9.16 10.23
CA VAL A 139 7.32 8.36 9.13
C VAL A 139 6.02 7.69 9.56
N GLY A 140 4.88 8.09 9.00
CA GLY A 140 3.56 7.48 9.20
C GLY A 140 2.43 8.52 9.19
N PRO A 141 1.21 8.11 8.83
CA PRO A 141 0.08 9.02 8.67
C PRO A 141 -0.48 9.45 10.03
N ASP A 142 -1.49 10.33 9.99
CA ASP A 142 -2.17 10.79 11.19
C ASP A 142 -3.30 9.82 11.64
N PRO A 143 -3.82 9.94 12.88
CA PRO A 143 -4.84 9.02 13.40
C PRO A 143 -6.18 9.00 12.65
N ARG A 144 -6.49 10.04 11.85
CA ARG A 144 -7.67 10.08 10.99
C ARG A 144 -7.46 9.27 9.71
N HIS A 145 -6.21 9.10 9.28
CA HIS A 145 -5.83 8.38 8.06
C HIS A 145 -4.83 7.26 8.35
N PRO A 146 -5.11 6.30 9.26
CA PRO A 146 -4.12 5.30 9.62
C PRO A 146 -3.70 4.43 8.42
N PHE A 147 -2.54 3.77 8.51
CA PHE A 147 -2.24 2.64 7.63
C PHE A 147 -3.19 1.49 7.94
N VAL A 148 -4.16 1.28 7.06
CA VAL A 148 -5.14 0.20 7.18
C VAL A 148 -4.65 -1.03 6.43
N ILE A 149 -4.45 -2.13 7.16
CA ILE A 149 -3.95 -3.42 6.66
C ILE A 149 -5.03 -4.46 6.90
N ARG A 150 -5.60 -5.03 5.84
CA ARG A 150 -6.73 -5.97 5.91
C ARG A 150 -6.33 -7.34 5.38
N ALA A 151 -6.78 -8.41 6.04
CA ALA A 151 -6.70 -9.77 5.51
C ALA A 151 -5.28 -10.17 5.05
N MET A 152 -4.25 -9.72 5.78
CA MET A 152 -2.87 -10.07 5.44
C MET A 152 -2.50 -11.43 6.02
N THR A 153 -1.91 -12.30 5.21
CA THR A 153 -1.42 -13.61 5.65
C THR A 153 0.10 -13.63 5.64
N VAL A 154 0.69 -14.08 6.75
CA VAL A 154 2.14 -14.28 6.87
C VAL A 154 2.42 -15.69 7.38
N TRP A 155 3.29 -16.41 6.70
CA TRP A 155 3.71 -17.73 7.17
C TRP A 155 5.15 -18.07 6.84
N ASP A 156 5.74 -19.03 7.57
CA ASP A 156 7.14 -19.45 7.41
C ASP A 156 8.12 -18.27 7.37
N ALA A 157 8.09 -17.46 8.43
CA ALA A 157 8.82 -16.19 8.50
C ALA A 157 9.61 -16.08 9.80
N HIS A 158 10.83 -15.56 9.74
CA HIS A 158 11.59 -15.29 10.97
C HIS A 158 10.94 -14.11 11.74
N TRP A 159 10.71 -12.97 11.09
CA TRP A 159 9.95 -11.85 11.68
C TRP A 159 8.70 -11.55 10.83
N ALA A 160 7.52 -11.82 11.37
CA ALA A 160 6.30 -11.66 10.60
C ALA A 160 5.94 -10.19 10.36
N PHE A 161 5.83 -9.38 11.43
CA PHE A 161 5.40 -7.99 11.29
C PHE A 161 6.21 -7.03 12.15
N HIS A 162 6.75 -5.97 11.54
CA HIS A 162 7.52 -4.90 12.20
C HIS A 162 6.82 -3.54 12.02
N PRO A 163 5.82 -3.20 12.86
CA PRO A 163 5.05 -1.97 12.76
C PRO A 163 5.66 -0.85 13.60
N VAL A 164 6.60 -0.11 13.03
CA VAL A 164 7.27 0.99 13.74
C VAL A 164 6.63 2.34 13.43
N SER A 165 5.99 2.48 12.26
CA SER A 165 5.15 3.63 11.92
C SER A 165 4.01 3.82 12.94
N PRO A 166 3.65 5.06 13.34
CA PRO A 166 2.42 5.35 14.09
C PRO A 166 1.16 5.10 13.25
N SER A 167 0.00 5.17 13.92
CA SER A 167 -1.32 5.20 13.30
C SER A 167 -1.52 4.03 12.34
N VAL A 168 -1.50 2.82 12.88
CA VAL A 168 -1.64 1.56 12.12
C VAL A 168 -2.90 0.84 12.57
N LEU A 169 -3.77 0.49 11.64
CA LEU A 169 -4.96 -0.32 11.89
C LEU A 169 -4.81 -1.66 11.16
N VAL A 170 -4.69 -2.75 11.93
CA VAL A 170 -4.63 -4.10 11.40
C VAL A 170 -5.96 -4.81 11.63
N GLU A 171 -6.52 -5.39 10.58
CA GLU A 171 -7.79 -6.10 10.62
C GLU A 171 -7.68 -7.45 9.92
N SER A 172 -7.98 -8.53 10.65
CA SER A 172 -8.00 -9.90 10.11
C SER A 172 -6.64 -10.34 9.57
N MET A 173 -5.54 -10.02 10.27
CA MET A 173 -4.20 -10.51 9.90
C MET A 173 -3.94 -11.87 10.54
N ASP A 174 -3.45 -12.81 9.75
CA ASP A 174 -3.09 -14.15 10.19
C ASP A 174 -1.60 -14.37 10.08
N VAL A 175 -0.96 -14.73 11.19
CA VAL A 175 0.45 -15.12 11.25
C VAL A 175 0.54 -16.58 11.72
N PHE A 176 1.22 -17.41 10.94
CA PHE A 176 1.38 -18.84 11.21
C PHE A 176 2.82 -19.29 10.99
N ASN A 177 3.40 -20.11 11.87
CA ASN A 177 4.78 -20.61 11.73
C ASN A 177 5.79 -19.46 11.57
N ALA A 178 5.98 -18.71 12.65
CA ALA A 178 6.94 -17.61 12.67
C ALA A 178 7.81 -17.64 13.93
N GLU A 179 9.03 -17.10 13.87
CA GLU A 179 9.86 -17.00 15.08
C GLU A 179 9.35 -15.85 15.98
N TYR A 180 9.07 -14.71 15.36
CA TYR A 180 8.46 -13.54 16.00
C TYR A 180 7.21 -13.11 15.26
N GLY A 181 6.11 -12.91 16.01
CA GLY A 181 4.83 -12.42 15.48
C GLY A 181 4.90 -10.93 15.18
N VAL A 182 4.68 -10.10 16.21
CA VAL A 182 4.82 -8.65 16.12
C VAL A 182 6.13 -8.23 16.78
N TRP A 183 7.08 -7.77 15.97
CA TRP A 183 8.42 -7.39 16.37
C TRP A 183 8.52 -5.88 16.60
N ARG A 184 9.00 -5.47 17.78
CA ARG A 184 9.26 -4.07 18.18
C ARG A 184 8.17 -3.06 17.78
N PRO A 185 6.90 -3.35 18.08
CA PRO A 185 5.83 -2.42 17.78
C PRO A 185 5.94 -1.16 18.62
N VAL A 186 5.65 0.01 18.04
CA VAL A 186 5.71 1.30 18.74
C VAL A 186 4.39 1.69 19.42
N TYR A 187 3.30 1.00 19.11
CA TYR A 187 1.94 1.19 19.64
C TYR A 187 1.58 2.64 19.94
N LYS A 188 1.82 3.51 18.94
CA LYS A 188 1.34 4.89 18.96
C LYS A 188 0.18 4.99 17.98
N ASP A 189 -1.04 5.05 18.52
CA ASP A 189 -2.29 5.06 17.75
C ASP A 189 -2.50 3.77 16.94
N HIS A 190 -2.08 2.61 17.46
CA HIS A 190 -2.28 1.33 16.78
C HIS A 190 -3.56 0.65 17.23
N GLY A 191 -4.34 0.19 16.25
CA GLY A 191 -5.49 -0.68 16.44
C GLY A 191 -5.26 -2.06 15.84
N TYR A 192 -5.69 -3.11 16.54
CA TYR A 192 -5.64 -4.49 16.05
C TYR A 192 -7.00 -5.16 16.26
N ARG A 193 -7.62 -5.64 15.19
CA ARG A 193 -8.85 -6.44 15.22
C ARG A 193 -8.57 -7.79 14.55
N GLN A 194 -8.93 -8.88 15.22
CA GLN A 194 -8.78 -10.23 14.64
C GLN A 194 -7.34 -10.50 14.16
N LEU A 195 -6.35 -10.25 15.01
CA LEU A 195 -4.97 -10.68 14.77
C LEU A 195 -4.80 -12.11 15.29
N THR A 196 -4.56 -13.06 14.39
CA THR A 196 -4.25 -14.45 14.75
C THR A 196 -2.73 -14.63 14.77
N LEU A 197 -2.19 -15.11 15.88
CA LEU A 197 -0.78 -15.47 16.03
C LEU A 197 -0.70 -16.93 16.48
N ASP A 198 -0.47 -17.82 15.52
CA ASP A 198 -0.36 -19.27 15.73
C ASP A 198 1.03 -19.80 15.37
N GLN A 199 1.48 -20.83 16.10
CA GLN A 199 2.83 -21.40 15.96
C GLN A 199 3.96 -20.35 15.93
N VAL A 200 3.85 -19.35 16.81
CA VAL A 200 4.91 -18.36 17.03
C VAL A 200 5.86 -18.87 18.10
N THR A 201 7.14 -19.10 17.77
CA THR A 201 8.04 -19.89 18.62
C THR A 201 8.73 -19.08 19.72
N VAL A 202 9.17 -17.84 19.45
CA VAL A 202 9.91 -17.03 20.44
C VAL A 202 9.00 -16.02 21.12
N SER A 203 8.34 -15.15 20.37
CA SER A 203 7.39 -14.20 20.97
C SER A 203 6.32 -13.74 20.00
N LYS A 204 5.07 -13.78 20.47
CA LYS A 204 3.92 -13.18 19.79
C LYS A 204 4.06 -11.65 19.69
N GLU A 205 4.59 -11.02 20.73
CA GLU A 205 4.85 -9.58 20.78
C GLU A 205 6.20 -9.33 21.44
N PHE A 206 7.19 -8.90 20.66
CA PHE A 206 8.55 -8.75 21.14
C PHE A 206 8.93 -7.29 21.34
N SER A 207 9.38 -6.94 22.56
CA SER A 207 9.91 -5.62 22.91
C SER A 207 9.01 -4.44 22.47
N PRO A 208 7.70 -4.45 22.80
CA PRO A 208 6.82 -3.34 22.48
C PRO A 208 7.23 -2.06 23.21
N SER A 209 6.99 -0.92 22.58
CA SER A 209 6.89 0.37 23.27
C SER A 209 5.47 0.90 23.13
N GLY A 210 5.01 1.73 24.07
CA GLY A 210 3.65 2.26 24.04
C GLY A 210 2.59 1.25 24.48
N ARG A 211 1.32 1.56 24.18
CA ARG A 211 0.16 0.73 24.54
C ARG A 211 -0.75 0.58 23.33
N LYS A 212 -1.16 -0.66 23.02
CA LYS A 212 -2.20 -0.91 22.02
C LYS A 212 -3.48 -0.14 22.38
N SER A 213 -4.18 0.37 21.38
CA SER A 213 -5.52 0.90 21.57
C SER A 213 -6.47 -0.23 21.96
N GLU A 214 -7.31 0.02 22.95
CA GLU A 214 -8.44 -0.85 23.25
C GLU A 214 -9.48 -0.78 22.12
N ALA A 215 -10.43 -1.73 22.08
CA ALA A 215 -11.44 -1.78 21.03
C ALA A 215 -12.26 -0.48 20.90
N THR A 216 -12.51 0.20 22.02
CA THR A 216 -13.22 1.49 22.09
C THR A 216 -12.37 2.69 21.66
N GLU A 217 -11.05 2.50 21.52
CA GLU A 217 -10.06 3.54 21.19
C GLU A 217 -9.47 3.32 19.79
N LEU A 218 -10.00 2.36 19.01
CA LEU A 218 -9.49 2.07 17.69
C LEU A 218 -9.67 3.29 16.78
N PRO A 219 -8.66 3.62 15.96
CA PRO A 219 -8.82 4.62 14.91
C PRO A 219 -10.08 4.33 14.08
N MET A 220 -10.86 5.38 13.81
CA MET A 220 -11.93 5.36 12.83
C MET A 220 -11.42 6.13 11.62
N PRO A 221 -10.94 5.42 10.57
CA PRO A 221 -10.49 6.08 9.36
C PRO A 221 -11.63 6.92 8.77
N VAL A 222 -11.31 8.15 8.38
CA VAL A 222 -12.21 8.99 7.59
C VAL A 222 -12.03 8.67 6.10
N ASP A 223 -13.14 8.75 5.39
CA ASP A 223 -13.23 8.57 3.95
C ASP A 223 -13.42 9.94 3.28
N ASP A 224 -12.32 10.68 3.09
CA ASP A 224 -12.29 12.04 2.53
C ASP A 224 -11.39 12.17 1.29
N LEU A 225 -10.97 11.06 0.70
CA LEU A 225 -10.30 11.04 -0.60
C LEU A 225 -11.31 10.61 -1.66
N PRO A 226 -11.28 11.22 -2.86
CA PRO A 226 -12.07 10.70 -3.96
C PRO A 226 -11.48 9.37 -4.47
N PRO A 227 -12.32 8.53 -5.09
CA PRO A 227 -11.84 7.38 -5.84
C PRO A 227 -10.82 7.75 -6.91
N ALA A 228 -10.12 6.76 -7.46
CA ALA A 228 -9.26 6.91 -8.63
C ALA A 228 -9.58 5.83 -9.67
N THR A 229 -10.07 6.24 -10.84
CA THR A 229 -10.53 5.35 -11.91
C THR A 229 -9.65 5.47 -13.13
N VAL A 230 -9.30 4.32 -13.71
CA VAL A 230 -8.51 4.23 -14.94
C VAL A 230 -9.21 3.31 -15.95
N ILE A 231 -9.24 3.75 -17.20
CA ILE A 231 -9.67 2.94 -18.35
C ILE A 231 -8.46 2.11 -18.77
N THR A 232 -8.58 0.78 -18.71
CA THR A 232 -7.49 -0.15 -19.03
C THR A 232 -7.63 -0.78 -20.41
N CYS A 233 -8.85 -0.80 -20.97
CA CYS A 233 -9.09 -1.37 -22.30
C CYS A 233 -10.31 -0.72 -22.98
N ILE A 234 -10.17 -0.48 -24.28
CA ILE A 234 -11.27 -0.13 -25.18
C ILE A 234 -11.17 -1.07 -26.39
N ALA A 235 -12.12 -1.98 -26.53
CA ALA A 235 -12.13 -2.95 -27.61
C ALA A 235 -13.56 -3.26 -28.08
N ARG A 236 -13.84 -3.03 -29.37
CA ARG A 236 -15.11 -3.40 -30.03
C ARG A 236 -16.37 -2.90 -29.29
N GLY A 237 -16.33 -1.67 -28.77
CA GLY A 237 -17.44 -1.07 -28.03
C GLY A 237 -17.54 -1.49 -26.56
N LEU A 238 -16.66 -2.38 -26.08
CA LEU A 238 -16.50 -2.71 -24.67
C LEU A 238 -15.38 -1.85 -24.06
N VAL A 239 -15.68 -1.17 -22.97
CA VAL A 239 -14.72 -0.43 -22.15
C VAL A 239 -14.56 -1.15 -20.83
N ARG A 240 -13.32 -1.30 -20.38
CA ARG A 240 -12.97 -1.86 -19.08
C ARG A 240 -12.02 -0.95 -18.33
N GLY A 241 -12.04 -1.09 -17.02
CA GLY A 241 -11.12 -0.36 -16.17
C GLY A 241 -11.06 -0.92 -14.76
N THR A 242 -10.35 -0.17 -13.93
CA THR A 242 -10.20 -0.41 -12.51
C THR A 242 -10.49 0.88 -11.75
N THR A 243 -11.01 0.75 -10.55
CA THR A 243 -11.20 1.85 -9.60
C THR A 243 -10.65 1.44 -8.25
N SER A 244 -9.95 2.36 -7.59
CA SER A 244 -9.44 2.21 -6.23
C SER A 244 -9.90 3.36 -5.36
N ASP A 245 -10.16 3.08 -4.10
CA ASP A 245 -10.67 4.03 -3.12
C ASP A 245 -10.34 3.53 -1.70
N ASN A 246 -10.19 4.42 -0.74
CA ASN A 246 -9.97 4.08 0.68
C ASN A 246 -11.27 3.74 1.42
N GLY A 247 -12.42 3.86 0.76
CA GLY A 247 -13.73 3.43 1.21
C GLY A 247 -14.47 2.54 0.19
N VAL A 248 -15.79 2.69 0.15
CA VAL A 248 -16.68 1.89 -0.70
C VAL A 248 -17.06 2.70 -1.93
N VAL A 249 -16.67 2.20 -3.10
CA VAL A 249 -17.04 2.76 -4.40
C VAL A 249 -18.52 2.48 -4.66
N LYS A 250 -19.31 3.55 -4.70
CA LYS A 250 -20.75 3.51 -4.96
C LYS A 250 -21.03 3.24 -6.43
N ARG A 251 -20.31 3.90 -7.34
CA ARG A 251 -20.48 3.71 -8.79
C ARG A 251 -19.28 4.18 -9.61
N VAL A 252 -19.17 3.60 -10.80
CA VAL A 252 -18.31 4.07 -11.89
C VAL A 252 -19.19 4.49 -13.06
N VAL A 253 -18.91 5.65 -13.66
CA VAL A 253 -19.68 6.22 -14.77
C VAL A 253 -18.76 6.45 -15.96
N VAL A 254 -19.18 5.96 -17.12
CA VAL A 254 -18.46 6.08 -18.40
C VAL A 254 -19.38 6.74 -19.42
N ASN A 255 -18.97 7.89 -19.97
CA ASN A 255 -19.78 8.69 -20.91
C ASN A 255 -21.24 8.90 -20.45
N GLY A 256 -21.44 9.13 -19.14
CA GLY A 256 -22.75 9.37 -18.54
C GLY A 256 -23.60 8.12 -18.26
N ARG A 257 -23.03 6.91 -18.41
CA ARG A 257 -23.72 5.64 -18.11
C ARG A 257 -22.97 4.87 -17.03
N GLU A 258 -23.71 4.25 -16.11
CA GLU A 258 -23.10 3.46 -15.05
C GLU A 258 -22.50 2.15 -15.60
N ALA A 259 -21.25 1.90 -15.23
CA ALA A 259 -20.56 0.66 -15.53
C ALA A 259 -20.98 -0.45 -14.56
N LYS A 260 -20.81 -1.69 -15.00
CA LYS A 260 -21.06 -2.87 -14.17
C LYS A 260 -19.76 -3.27 -13.47
N ALA A 261 -19.78 -3.41 -12.15
CA ALA A 261 -18.69 -4.03 -11.42
C ALA A 261 -18.55 -5.52 -11.81
N THR A 262 -17.32 -5.95 -12.13
CA THR A 262 -16.98 -7.36 -12.38
C THR A 262 -16.16 -7.97 -11.26
N ALA A 263 -15.64 -7.14 -10.36
CA ALA A 263 -15.00 -7.54 -9.10
C ALA A 263 -15.53 -6.68 -7.93
N PRO A 264 -15.33 -7.11 -6.67
CA PRO A 264 -15.77 -6.35 -5.50
C PRO A 264 -15.27 -4.89 -5.50
N ASN A 265 -16.10 -3.98 -5.04
CA ASN A 265 -15.80 -2.56 -4.89
C ASN A 265 -15.28 -1.88 -6.19
N PHE A 266 -15.76 -2.32 -7.36
CA PHE A 266 -15.30 -1.82 -8.67
C PHE A 266 -13.79 -1.96 -8.91
N ALA A 267 -13.11 -2.89 -8.21
CA ALA A 267 -11.70 -3.20 -8.49
C ALA A 267 -11.48 -3.58 -9.96
N GLU A 268 -12.51 -4.14 -10.59
CA GLU A 268 -12.65 -4.27 -12.03
C GLU A 268 -14.09 -3.89 -12.41
N TRP A 269 -14.24 -3.24 -13.55
CA TRP A 269 -15.53 -2.87 -14.10
C TRP A 269 -15.54 -2.91 -15.63
N GLU A 270 -16.73 -3.06 -16.20
CA GLU A 270 -16.93 -3.01 -17.64
C GLU A 270 -18.24 -2.35 -18.05
N ILE A 271 -18.27 -1.84 -19.27
CA ILE A 271 -19.48 -1.28 -19.89
C ILE A 271 -19.41 -1.37 -21.40
N ALA A 272 -20.55 -1.66 -22.03
CA ALA A 272 -20.72 -1.48 -23.47
C ALA A 272 -21.15 -0.04 -23.75
N VAL A 273 -20.36 0.68 -24.55
CA VAL A 273 -20.65 2.06 -24.97
C VAL A 273 -20.86 2.13 -26.48
N PRO A 274 -21.75 3.03 -26.97
CA PRO A 274 -21.81 3.36 -28.38
C PRO A 274 -20.45 3.84 -28.91
N ALA A 275 -20.26 3.78 -30.23
CA ALA A 275 -19.08 4.38 -30.87
C ALA A 275 -18.98 5.86 -30.49
N ALA A 276 -17.80 6.27 -30.04
CA ALA A 276 -17.48 7.63 -29.63
C ALA A 276 -16.02 7.93 -29.97
N ASP A 277 -15.69 9.18 -30.23
CA ASP A 277 -14.30 9.61 -30.47
C ASP A 277 -13.49 9.73 -29.16
N ARG A 278 -14.21 9.73 -28.02
CA ARG A 278 -13.65 9.87 -26.67
C ARG A 278 -14.44 9.06 -25.65
N VAL A 279 -13.73 8.50 -24.68
CA VAL A 279 -14.29 7.80 -23.52
C VAL A 279 -13.78 8.48 -22.25
N ASP A 280 -14.71 9.01 -21.47
CA ASP A 280 -14.45 9.65 -20.18
C ASP A 280 -15.03 8.76 -19.07
N ALA A 281 -14.22 8.40 -18.07
CA ALA A 281 -14.62 7.59 -16.92
C ALA A 281 -14.31 8.30 -15.59
N TRP A 282 -15.22 8.21 -14.63
CA TRP A 282 -15.04 8.71 -13.26
C TRP A 282 -15.83 7.86 -12.26
N ALA A 283 -15.51 7.98 -10.97
CA ALA A 283 -16.22 7.30 -9.88
C ALA A 283 -16.64 8.22 -8.72
N GLU A 284 -17.56 7.70 -7.92
CA GLU A 284 -18.08 8.28 -6.68
C GLU A 284 -18.15 7.18 -5.62
N ASP A 285 -17.80 7.51 -4.38
CA ASP A 285 -17.90 6.62 -3.23
C ASP A 285 -19.20 6.82 -2.43
N GLU A 286 -19.41 6.00 -1.39
CA GLU A 286 -20.56 6.11 -0.49
C GLU A 286 -20.47 7.31 0.48
N ALA A 287 -19.27 7.86 0.71
CA ALA A 287 -19.07 9.08 1.48
C ALA A 287 -19.46 10.35 0.69
N GLY A 288 -19.68 10.22 -0.62
CA GLY A 288 -20.04 11.29 -1.53
C GLY A 288 -18.85 12.01 -2.14
N ASN A 289 -17.61 11.51 -1.96
CA ASN A 289 -16.47 12.03 -2.69
C ASN A 289 -16.57 11.57 -4.15
N ARG A 290 -16.20 12.47 -5.04
CA ARG A 290 -16.27 12.26 -6.49
C ARG A 290 -14.95 12.64 -7.10
N GLU A 291 -14.50 11.81 -8.05
CA GLU A 291 -13.33 12.10 -8.88
C GLU A 291 -13.48 13.47 -9.56
N PRO A 292 -12.61 14.44 -9.24
CA PRO A 292 -12.70 15.78 -9.83
C PRO A 292 -12.16 15.81 -11.27
N ALA A 293 -11.25 14.89 -11.61
CA ALA A 293 -10.65 14.77 -12.94
C ALA A 293 -10.92 13.37 -13.53
N PRO A 294 -11.86 13.23 -14.49
CA PRO A 294 -12.15 11.95 -15.12
C PRO A 294 -10.98 11.46 -15.99
N HIS A 295 -10.71 10.16 -15.98
CA HIS A 295 -9.78 9.57 -16.94
C HIS A 295 -10.38 9.59 -18.36
N SER A 296 -9.67 10.22 -19.29
CA SER A 296 -10.18 10.53 -20.62
C SER A 296 -9.26 9.94 -21.70
N VAL A 297 -9.79 9.07 -22.55
CA VAL A 297 -9.05 8.41 -23.65
C VAL A 297 -9.68 8.77 -24.99
N ARG A 298 -8.87 9.25 -25.94
CA ARG A 298 -9.30 9.43 -27.34
C ARG A 298 -9.16 8.13 -28.11
N ILE A 299 -10.22 7.74 -28.80
CA ILE A 299 -10.22 6.57 -29.68
C ILE A 299 -9.67 7.03 -31.03
N ARG A 300 -8.62 6.35 -31.52
CA ARG A 300 -8.04 6.58 -32.86
C ARG A 300 -8.60 5.60 -33.87
#